data_AF-A0A3E0PV81-F1
#
_entry.id   AF-A0A3E0PV81-F1
#
_cell.length_a   1.000
_cell.length_b   1.000
_cell.length_c   1.000
_cell.angle_alpha   90.00
_cell.angle_beta   90.00
_cell.angle_gamma   90.00
#
_symmetry.space_group_name_H-M   'P 1'
#
loop_
_entity.id
_entity.type
_entity.pdbx_description
1 polymer ?
#
loop_
_entity_poly.entity_id
_entity_poly.type
_entity_poly.pdbx_seq_one_letter_code
_entity_poly.pdbx_strand_id
1 'polypeptide(L)'
;MSSRRHRSFWCDGFIPQLYYVSDPVPKIAGEIWIARGAAEQWLWSFTLLLPKRFRSRSEIDWESLIPPYETTRWMAFDEGRKYVEIEPAAAVPDPE
;
A
#
# COMPACT_ATOMS: atom_id res chain seq x y z
N MET A 1 -3.64 -17.90 -12.16
CA MET A 1 -3.02 -18.37 -10.89
C MET A 1 -2.44 -17.13 -10.24
N SER A 2 -2.82 -16.58 -9.08
CA SER A 2 -3.27 -17.16 -7.81
C SER A 2 -3.96 -16.04 -6.99
N SER A 3 -5.28 -15.84 -7.12
CA SER A 3 -6.02 -14.86 -6.29
C SER A 3 -6.43 -15.43 -4.92
N ARG A 4 -6.49 -16.76 -4.76
CA ARG A 4 -6.92 -17.40 -3.51
C ARG A 4 -5.86 -17.41 -2.40
N ARG A 5 -4.56 -17.32 -2.74
CA ARG A 5 -3.47 -17.48 -1.76
C ARG A 5 -3.23 -16.22 -0.92
N HIS A 6 -3.52 -15.03 -1.45
CA HIS A 6 -3.33 -13.77 -0.72
C HIS A 6 -4.53 -13.38 0.16
N ARG A 7 -5.71 -14.00 -0.03
CA ARG A 7 -6.91 -13.73 0.79
C ARG A 7 -6.74 -14.07 2.28
N SER A 8 -5.71 -14.82 2.65
CA SER A 8 -5.41 -15.12 4.05
C SER A 8 -4.52 -14.08 4.74
N PHE A 9 -3.94 -13.15 3.98
CA PHE A 9 -3.14 -12.07 4.55
C PHE A 9 -4.04 -10.87 4.87
N TRP A 10 -3.77 -10.24 5.99
CA TRP A 10 -4.38 -8.97 6.38
C TRP A 10 -3.31 -8.05 6.95
N CYS A 11 -3.60 -6.76 6.97
CA CYS A 11 -2.71 -5.73 7.49
C CYS A 11 -3.24 -5.23 8.83
N ASP A 12 -2.38 -5.15 9.84
CA ASP A 12 -2.74 -4.60 11.16
C ASP A 12 -2.40 -3.10 11.27
N GLY A 13 -1.38 -2.64 10.54
CA GLY A 13 -1.03 -1.22 10.53
C GLY A 13 0.19 -0.85 9.71
N PHE A 14 0.34 0.46 9.47
CA PHE A 14 1.47 1.06 8.76
C PHE A 14 2.33 1.87 9.73
N ILE A 15 3.64 1.85 9.50
CA ILE A 15 4.66 2.63 10.19
C ILE A 15 5.42 3.43 9.13
N PRO A 16 4.90 4.60 8.69
CA PRO A 16 5.59 5.43 7.72
C PRO A 16 6.85 6.05 8.32
N GLN A 17 7.97 5.98 7.60
CA GLN A 17 9.27 6.46 8.08
C GLN A 17 9.81 7.60 7.22
N LEU A 18 9.60 7.52 5.90
CA LEU A 18 10.21 8.41 4.91
C LEU A 18 9.13 9.01 4.01
N TYR A 19 9.20 10.33 3.81
CA TYR A 19 8.23 11.10 3.03
C TYR A 19 8.96 11.84 1.91
N TYR A 20 8.87 11.30 0.69
CA TYR A 20 9.47 11.85 -0.53
C TYR A 20 8.40 12.56 -1.35
N VAL A 21 7.64 13.46 -0.73
CA VAL A 21 6.39 14.00 -1.31
C VAL A 21 6.63 15.01 -2.44
N SER A 22 7.82 15.60 -2.50
CA SER A 22 8.24 16.58 -3.51
C SER A 22 9.03 15.98 -4.67
N ASP A 23 9.37 14.69 -4.59
CA ASP A 23 10.25 14.03 -5.55
C ASP A 23 9.60 13.85 -6.93
N PRO A 24 10.39 13.61 -7.99
CA PRO A 24 9.85 13.34 -9.31
C PRO A 24 8.80 12.25 -9.35
N VAL A 25 9.04 11.18 -8.59
CA VAL A 25 8.11 10.09 -8.31
C VAL A 25 7.80 10.16 -6.80
N PRO A 26 6.75 10.88 -6.41
CA PRO A 26 6.47 11.17 -5.01
C PRO A 26 5.95 9.92 -4.30
N LYS A 27 6.47 9.65 -3.10
CA LYS A 27 6.14 8.42 -2.38
C LYS A 27 6.33 8.55 -0.87
N ILE A 28 5.72 7.61 -0.15
CA ILE A 28 5.93 7.39 1.28
C ILE A 28 6.47 5.97 1.43
N ALA A 29 7.53 5.80 2.22
CA ALA A 29 8.13 4.50 2.49
C ALA A 29 8.22 4.24 3.99
N GLY A 30 8.20 2.97 4.36
CA GLY A 30 8.33 2.55 5.76
C GLY A 30 8.06 1.07 5.91
N GLU A 31 7.46 0.69 7.04
CA GLU A 31 7.13 -0.69 7.37
C GLU A 31 5.62 -0.89 7.52
N ILE A 32 5.15 -2.10 7.24
CA ILE A 32 3.76 -2.52 7.34
C ILE A 32 3.69 -3.86 8.07
N TRP A 33 2.73 -3.98 8.99
CA TRP A 33 2.44 -5.25 9.64
C TRP A 33 1.58 -6.11 8.73
N ILE A 34 2.13 -7.24 8.29
CA ILE A 34 1.41 -8.28 7.57
C ILE A 34 1.17 -9.45 8.49
N ALA A 35 -0.08 -9.88 8.57
CA ALA A 35 -0.51 -11.01 9.40
C ALA A 35 -1.13 -12.11 8.54
N ARG A 36 -0.96 -13.36 8.99
CA ARG A 36 -1.60 -14.54 8.39
C ARG A 36 -2.16 -15.43 9.49
N GLY A 37 -3.48 -15.64 9.48
CA GLY A 37 -4.14 -16.36 10.57
C GLY A 37 -4.02 -15.63 11.91
N ALA A 38 -4.08 -16.37 13.03
CA ALA A 38 -4.18 -15.81 14.38
C ALA A 38 -2.84 -15.55 15.08
N ALA A 39 -1.74 -16.16 14.62
CA ALA A 39 -0.47 -16.18 15.36
C ALA A 39 0.75 -15.68 14.56
N GLU A 40 0.63 -15.51 13.25
CA GLU A 40 1.77 -15.13 12.42
C GLU A 40 1.66 -13.66 12.01
N GLN A 41 2.61 -12.84 12.48
CA GLN A 41 2.75 -11.44 12.13
C GLN A 41 4.19 -11.12 11.78
N TRP A 42 4.40 -10.28 10.77
CA TRP A 42 5.71 -9.85 10.32
C TRP A 42 5.70 -8.38 9.94
N LEU A 43 6.84 -7.71 10.14
CA LEU A 43 7.12 -6.40 9.54
C LEU A 43 7.69 -6.59 8.15
N TRP A 44 7.01 -6.02 7.17
CA TRP A 44 7.42 -5.97 5.76
C TRP A 44 7.71 -4.52 5.39
N SER A 45 8.52 -4.30 4.37
CA SER A 45 8.70 -2.94 3.83
C SER A 45 7.50 -2.57 2.96
N PHE A 46 7.12 -1.30 2.94
CA PHE A 46 6.13 -0.80 1.99
C PHE A 46 6.57 0.49 1.29
N THR A 47 5.99 0.69 0.11
CA THR A 47 5.94 1.99 -0.57
C THR A 47 4.51 2.32 -0.94
N LEU A 48 4.08 3.54 -0.63
CA LEU A 48 2.87 4.16 -1.16
C LEU A 48 3.26 5.21 -2.21
N LEU A 49 2.91 4.98 -3.46
CA LEU A 49 3.08 5.93 -4.55
C LEU A 49 1.97 6.99 -4.49
N LEU A 50 2.38 8.26 -4.54
CA LEU A 50 1.45 9.38 -4.52
C LEU A 50 1.07 9.78 -5.95
N PRO A 51 -0.20 10.15 -6.21
CA PRO A 51 -0.69 10.44 -7.56
C PRO A 51 -0.11 11.74 -8.14
N LYS A 52 0.45 12.60 -7.29
CA LYS A 52 1.07 13.87 -7.65
C LYS A 52 2.07 14.28 -6.57
N ARG A 53 2.88 15.29 -6.90
CA ARG A 53 3.79 15.91 -5.93
C ARG A 53 3.01 16.82 -4.98
N PHE A 54 3.49 16.89 -3.74
CA PHE A 54 3.00 17.80 -2.71
C PHE A 54 4.18 18.62 -2.18
N ARG A 55 3.92 19.82 -1.66
CA ARG A 55 5.00 20.63 -1.05
C ARG A 55 5.36 20.11 0.33
N SER A 56 4.41 19.53 1.03
CA SER A 56 4.60 18.94 2.35
C SER A 56 3.57 17.86 2.63
N ARG A 57 3.81 17.10 3.71
CA ARG A 57 2.89 16.06 4.21
C ARG A 57 1.51 16.63 4.57
N SER A 58 1.43 17.87 5.06
CA SER A 58 0.18 18.48 5.52
C SER A 58 -0.77 18.86 4.39
N GLU A 59 -0.29 18.94 3.15
CA GLU A 59 -1.12 19.20 1.97
C GLU A 59 -1.77 17.93 1.39
N ILE A 60 -1.39 16.75 1.90
CA ILE A 60 -1.93 15.49 1.42
C ILE A 60 -3.35 15.33 1.94
N ASP A 61 -4.30 15.23 1.02
CA ASP A 61 -5.64 14.74 1.30
C ASP A 61 -5.59 13.21 1.46
N TRP A 62 -5.47 12.75 2.70
CA TRP A 62 -5.30 11.33 3.02
C TRP A 62 -6.51 10.49 2.62
N GLU A 63 -7.71 11.05 2.67
CA GLU A 63 -8.94 10.33 2.30
C GLU A 63 -8.95 10.00 0.81
N SER A 64 -8.43 10.90 -0.03
CA SER A 64 -8.30 10.68 -1.47
C SER A 64 -7.35 9.54 -1.85
N LEU A 65 -6.49 9.09 -0.93
CA LEU A 65 -5.55 7.99 -1.16
C LEU A 65 -6.13 6.61 -0.79
N ILE A 66 -7.32 6.58 -0.18
CA ILE A 66 -8.00 5.33 0.14
C ILE A 66 -8.68 4.82 -1.13
N PRO A 67 -8.30 3.64 -1.66
CA PRO A 67 -8.95 3.07 -2.82
C PRO A 67 -10.43 2.77 -2.48
N PRO A 68 -11.38 3.07 -3.38
CA PRO A 68 -12.79 2.71 -3.16
C PRO A 68 -12.96 1.21 -2.99
N TYR A 69 -13.97 0.79 -2.20
CA TYR A 69 -14.24 -0.62 -1.89
C TYR A 69 -14.37 -1.52 -3.13
N GLU A 70 -14.88 -0.99 -4.24
CA GLU A 70 -15.16 -1.73 -5.48
C GLU A 70 -13.99 -1.65 -6.48
N THR A 71 -12.75 -1.50 -6.00
CA THR A 71 -11.57 -1.38 -6.86
C THR A 71 -10.45 -2.36 -6.51
N THR A 72 -9.70 -2.74 -7.55
CA THR A 72 -8.61 -3.72 -7.49
C THR A 72 -7.34 -3.18 -8.17
N ARG A 73 -6.26 -3.98 -8.19
CA ARG A 73 -4.93 -3.68 -8.78
C ARG A 73 -4.12 -2.53 -8.16
N TRP A 74 -4.66 -1.83 -7.18
CA TRP A 74 -3.96 -0.75 -6.47
C TRP A 74 -2.88 -1.21 -5.49
N MET A 75 -2.70 -2.52 -5.31
CA MET A 75 -1.71 -3.09 -4.39
C MET A 75 -1.04 -4.32 -5.00
N ALA A 76 0.28 -4.39 -4.86
CA ALA A 76 1.11 -5.52 -5.25
C ALA A 76 1.85 -6.08 -4.03
N PHE A 77 1.95 -7.41 -3.96
CA PHE A 77 2.65 -8.15 -2.91
C PHE A 77 3.84 -8.91 -3.50
N ASP A 78 5.01 -8.75 -2.89
CA ASP A 78 6.19 -9.58 -3.13
C ASP A 78 6.56 -10.30 -1.83
N GLU A 79 6.04 -11.53 -1.66
CA GLU A 79 6.32 -12.38 -0.49
C GLU A 79 7.82 -12.68 -0.35
N GLY A 80 8.53 -12.83 -1.48
CA GLY A 80 9.95 -13.19 -1.50
C GLY A 80 10.83 -12.07 -0.96
N ARG A 81 10.49 -10.82 -1.29
CA ARG A 81 11.16 -9.62 -0.76
C ARG A 81 10.56 -9.11 0.54
N LYS A 82 9.43 -9.68 1.01
CA LYS A 82 8.63 -9.15 2.12
C LYS A 82 8.32 -7.66 1.91
N TYR A 83 7.72 -7.37 0.76
CA TYR A 83 7.49 -6.02 0.28
C TYR A 83 6.06 -5.84 -0.23
N VAL A 84 5.48 -4.67 0.05
CA VAL A 84 4.17 -4.25 -0.45
C VAL A 84 4.32 -2.92 -1.19
N GLU A 85 3.77 -2.85 -2.40
CA GLU A 85 3.62 -1.59 -3.13
C GLU A 85 2.16 -1.23 -3.23
N ILE A 86 1.86 0.04 -2.99
CA ILE A 86 0.51 0.59 -3.01
C ILE A 86 0.52 1.76 -3.99
N GLU A 87 -0.33 1.68 -5.01
CA GLU A 87 -0.51 2.69 -6.04
C GLU A 87 -2.01 2.95 -6.23
N PRO A 88 -2.60 3.89 -5.46
CA PRO A 88 -4.03 4.20 -5.58
C PRO A 88 -4.44 4.63 -6.99
N ALA A 89 -3.53 5.29 -7.73
CA ALA A 89 -3.76 5.71 -9.11
C ALA A 89 -3.90 4.54 -10.11
N ALA A 90 -3.42 3.35 -9.77
CA ALA A 90 -3.57 2.14 -10.57
C ALA A 90 -4.89 1.40 -10.29
N ALA A 91 -5.71 1.90 -9.36
CA ALA A 91 -7.01 1.32 -9.04
C ALA A 91 -7.91 1.28 -10.28
N VAL A 92 -8.51 0.12 -10.53
CA VAL A 92 -9.55 -0.06 -11.56
C VAL A 92 -10.76 -0.71 -10.91
N PRO A 93 -11.98 -0.54 -11.47
CA PRO A 93 -13.14 -1.28 -11.02
C PRO A 93 -12.84 -2.77 -10.93
N ASP A 94 -13.20 -3.39 -9.80
CA ASP A 94 -13.08 -4.84 -9.64
C ASP A 94 -14.13 -5.51 -10.54
N PRO A 95 -13.74 -6.37 -11.50
CA PRO A 95 -14.69 -7.02 -12.40
C PRO A 95 -15.57 -8.10 -11.74
N GLU A 96 -15.86 -7.99 -10.43
CA GLU A 96 -16.78 -8.89 -9.72
C GLU A 96 -18.21 -8.81 -10.27
#